data_AF-X1KDS3-F1
#
_entry.id   AF-X1KDS3-F1
#
_cell.length_a   1.000
_cell.length_b   1.000
_cell.length_c   1.000
_cell.angle_alpha   90.00
_cell.angle_beta   90.00
_cell.angle_gamma   90.00
#
_symmetry.space_group_name_H-M   'P 1'
#
loop_
_entity.id
_entity.type
_entity.pdbx_description
1 polymer ?
#
loop_
_entity_poly.entity_id
_entity_poly.type
_entity_poly.pdbx_seq_one_letter_code
_entity_poly.pdbx_strand_id
1 'polypeptide(L)'
;AELMLANAVEFAILQGGPITRDNFYLMTDAGLMEHLYSMDGYPRDIVMRLRYRQLFKSAYVEQRRELSRAERRQILKRYGGWGRVRELQDQIADKAGVTRGHVILDVPFADILIFEPRLEKVEVPVLAEGKLEKLSKLSPIASAIKKRQAPRYLLQVATKPGYVSRVRRATKKVLS
;
A
#
# COMPACT_ATOMS: atom_id res chain seq x y z
N ALA A 1 -5.56 -6.67 5.01
CA ALA A 1 -7.00 -6.50 5.29
C ALA A 1 -7.37 -5.05 5.06
N GLU A 2 -6.66 -4.11 5.69
CA GLU A 2 -6.81 -2.66 5.49
C GLU A 2 -6.90 -2.22 4.02
N LEU A 3 -5.92 -2.57 3.18
CA LEU A 3 -5.97 -2.19 1.76
C LEU A 3 -7.14 -2.79 0.99
N MET A 4 -7.70 -3.92 1.42
CA MET A 4 -8.93 -4.45 0.81
C MET A 4 -10.09 -3.50 1.10
N LEU A 5 -10.23 -3.07 2.35
CA LEU A 5 -11.25 -2.10 2.76
C LEU A 5 -11.05 -0.76 2.06
N ALA A 6 -9.82 -0.21 2.06
CA ALA A 6 -9.51 1.06 1.39
C ALA A 6 -9.88 1.03 -0.10
N ASN A 7 -9.53 -0.05 -0.82
CA ASN A 7 -9.93 -0.20 -2.23
C ASN A 7 -11.44 -0.35 -2.40
N ALA A 8 -12.16 -0.97 -1.46
CA ALA A 8 -13.63 -1.07 -1.49
C ALA A 8 -14.32 0.28 -1.29
N VAL A 9 -13.85 1.08 -0.33
CA VAL A 9 -14.33 2.45 -0.09
C VAL A 9 -14.10 3.32 -1.32
N GLU A 10 -12.89 3.27 -1.87
CA GLU A 10 -12.57 4.06 -3.05
C GLU A 10 -13.37 3.64 -4.28
N PHE A 11 -13.55 2.33 -4.49
CA PHE A 11 -14.46 1.85 -5.54
C PHE A 11 -15.88 2.38 -5.33
N ALA A 12 -16.38 2.36 -4.09
CA ALA A 12 -17.71 2.86 -3.76
C ALA A 12 -17.87 4.36 -4.06
N ILE A 13 -16.87 5.17 -3.69
CA ILE A 13 -16.83 6.60 -3.99
C ILE A 13 -16.89 6.86 -5.50
N LEU A 14 -16.17 6.07 -6.30
CA LEU A 14 -16.11 6.24 -7.76
C LEU A 14 -17.36 5.80 -8.49
N GLN A 15 -18.08 4.79 -7.98
CA GLN A 15 -19.33 4.33 -8.60
C GLN A 15 -20.48 5.33 -8.45
N GLY A 16 -20.38 6.28 -7.52
CA GLY A 16 -21.47 7.18 -7.16
C GLY A 16 -22.50 6.42 -6.32
N GLY A 17 -22.62 6.77 -5.05
CA GLY A 17 -23.46 6.04 -4.11
C GLY A 17 -23.52 6.72 -2.74
N PRO A 18 -23.93 5.99 -1.68
CA PRO A 18 -24.08 6.56 -0.35
C PRO A 18 -22.75 6.92 0.31
N ILE A 19 -21.64 6.35 -0.14
CA ILE A 19 -20.28 6.68 0.33
C ILE A 19 -19.66 7.64 -0.69
N THR A 20 -19.33 8.86 -0.25
CA THR A 20 -18.72 9.92 -1.05
C THR A 20 -17.46 10.46 -0.35
N ARG A 21 -16.67 11.26 -1.08
CA ARG A 21 -15.49 11.93 -0.51
C ARG A 21 -15.84 12.86 0.66
N ASP A 22 -17.05 13.41 0.66
CA ASP A 22 -17.50 14.43 1.60
C ASP A 22 -18.18 13.84 2.84
N ASN A 23 -18.44 12.52 2.88
CA ASN A 23 -19.16 11.90 3.99
C ASN A 23 -18.51 10.67 4.62
N PHE A 24 -17.57 9.98 3.94
CA PHE A 24 -17.07 8.70 4.45
C PHE A 24 -16.35 8.85 5.80
N TYR A 25 -15.70 9.99 6.03
CA TYR A 25 -15.00 10.32 7.27
C TYR A 25 -15.94 10.62 8.45
N LEU A 26 -17.25 10.79 8.20
CA LEU A 26 -18.27 10.97 9.22
C LEU A 26 -18.90 9.64 9.67
N MET A 27 -18.62 8.55 8.95
CA MET A 27 -19.19 7.23 9.23
C MET A 27 -18.40 6.52 10.33
N THR A 28 -19.10 5.78 11.18
CA THR A 28 -18.46 4.83 12.10
C THR A 28 -17.98 3.59 11.34
N ASP A 29 -17.05 2.82 11.91
CA ASP A 29 -16.58 1.56 11.32
C ASP A 29 -17.74 0.61 10.97
N ALA A 30 -18.71 0.48 11.88
CA ALA A 30 -19.90 -0.35 11.67
C ALA A 30 -20.76 0.20 10.53
N GLY A 31 -21.03 1.52 10.53
CA GLY A 31 -21.83 2.16 9.49
C GLY A 31 -21.19 2.05 8.10
N LEU A 32 -19.87 2.27 8.00
CA LEU A 32 -19.13 2.11 6.75
C LEU A 32 -19.23 0.67 6.22
N MET A 33 -19.09 -0.32 7.10
CA MET A 33 -19.21 -1.73 6.73
C MET A 33 -20.63 -2.10 6.30
N GLU A 34 -21.66 -1.56 6.92
CA GLU A 34 -23.06 -1.74 6.51
C GLU A 34 -23.36 -1.11 5.16
N HIS A 35 -22.88 0.12 4.90
CA HIS A 35 -23.03 0.76 3.60
C HIS A 35 -22.32 -0.02 2.50
N LEU A 36 -21.07 -0.46 2.71
CA LEU A 36 -20.35 -1.29 1.74
C LEU A 36 -21.02 -2.66 1.54
N TYR A 37 -21.65 -3.21 2.58
CA TYR A 37 -22.40 -4.46 2.49
C TYR A 37 -23.70 -4.29 1.71
N SER A 38 -24.41 -3.17 1.85
CA SER A 38 -25.65 -2.92 1.13
C SER A 38 -25.43 -2.69 -0.36
N MET A 39 -24.26 -2.15 -0.75
CA MET A 39 -23.83 -2.09 -2.14
C MET A 39 -23.67 -3.51 -2.74
N ASP A 40 -24.12 -3.74 -3.97
CA ASP A 40 -23.89 -5.02 -4.66
C ASP A 40 -22.47 -5.10 -5.26
N GLY A 41 -22.05 -6.32 -5.63
CA GLY A 41 -20.79 -6.54 -6.35
C GLY A 41 -19.53 -6.48 -5.48
N TYR A 42 -18.53 -5.71 -5.92
CA TYR A 42 -17.18 -5.70 -5.33
C TYR A 42 -17.16 -5.26 -3.84
N PRO A 43 -17.80 -4.15 -3.43
CA PRO A 43 -17.84 -3.73 -2.03
C PRO A 43 -18.34 -4.83 -1.08
N ARG A 44 -19.48 -5.47 -1.40
CA ARG A 44 -20.02 -6.58 -0.60
C ARG A 44 -19.10 -7.80 -0.58
N ASP A 45 -18.48 -8.18 -1.70
CA ASP A 45 -17.48 -9.28 -1.71
C ASP A 45 -16.32 -8.99 -0.75
N ILE A 46 -15.83 -7.74 -0.71
CA ILE A 46 -14.78 -7.34 0.24
C ILE A 46 -15.25 -7.41 1.69
N VAL A 47 -16.42 -6.84 2.01
CA VAL A 47 -16.97 -6.90 3.39
C VAL A 47 -17.12 -8.35 3.85
N MET A 48 -17.68 -9.21 3.02
CA MET A 48 -17.85 -10.63 3.33
C MET A 48 -16.52 -11.33 3.53
N ARG A 49 -15.51 -11.05 2.70
CA ARG A 49 -14.16 -11.59 2.89
C ARG A 49 -13.53 -11.15 4.20
N LEU A 50 -13.70 -9.89 4.59
CA LEU A 50 -13.18 -9.40 5.87
C LEU A 50 -13.88 -10.09 7.04
N ARG A 51 -15.22 -10.20 6.99
CA ARG A 51 -16.04 -10.88 8.01
C ARG A 51 -15.64 -12.34 8.22
N TYR A 52 -15.43 -13.08 7.12
CA TYR A 52 -15.05 -14.50 7.17
C TYR A 52 -13.54 -14.74 7.08
N ARG A 53 -12.72 -13.70 7.27
CA ARG A 53 -11.24 -13.75 7.19
C ARG A 53 -10.67 -14.41 5.92
N GLN A 54 -11.39 -14.30 4.80
CA GLN A 54 -10.94 -14.75 3.48
C GLN A 54 -10.08 -13.69 2.78
N LEU A 55 -8.95 -13.35 3.42
CA LEU A 55 -8.05 -12.30 2.98
C LEU A 55 -7.35 -12.64 1.65
N PHE A 56 -7.03 -11.60 0.88
CA PHE A 56 -6.17 -11.74 -0.29
C PHE A 56 -4.79 -12.29 0.12
N LYS A 57 -4.18 -13.03 -0.81
CA LYS A 57 -2.86 -13.64 -0.66
C LYS A 57 -1.85 -12.88 -1.53
N SER A 58 -0.61 -12.83 -1.05
CA SER A 58 0.49 -12.23 -1.79
C SER A 58 0.78 -13.01 -3.08
N ALA A 59 0.75 -12.33 -4.21
CA ALA A 59 1.10 -12.88 -5.52
C ALA A 59 2.54 -12.53 -5.90
N TYR A 60 2.98 -11.32 -5.59
CA TYR A 60 4.31 -10.79 -5.90
C TYR A 60 4.79 -9.86 -4.78
N VAL A 61 6.08 -9.89 -4.47
CA VAL A 61 6.71 -8.98 -3.52
C VAL A 61 8.06 -8.58 -4.10
N GLU A 62 8.30 -7.27 -4.19
CA GLU A 62 9.64 -6.74 -4.39
C GLU A 62 10.25 -6.43 -3.02
N GLN A 63 11.30 -7.18 -2.66
CA GLN A 63 11.96 -7.00 -1.37
C GLN A 63 12.58 -5.62 -1.26
N ARG A 64 12.68 -5.14 -0.02
CA ARG A 64 13.40 -3.89 0.26
C ARG A 64 14.85 -4.02 -0.18
N ARG A 65 15.34 -2.97 -0.83
CA ARG A 65 16.75 -2.76 -1.17
C ARG A 65 17.05 -1.27 -1.13
N GLU A 66 18.33 -0.93 -1.12
CA GLU A 66 18.74 0.45 -1.32
C GLU A 66 18.39 0.89 -2.74
N LEU A 67 17.84 2.10 -2.84
CA LEU A 67 17.40 2.71 -4.08
C LEU A 67 18.19 3.98 -4.29
N SER A 68 18.75 4.10 -5.50
CA SER A 68 19.40 5.33 -5.95
C SER A 68 18.41 6.50 -5.98
N ARG A 69 18.93 7.74 -5.97
CA ARG A 69 18.09 8.94 -6.11
C ARG A 69 17.24 8.91 -7.40
N ALA A 70 17.77 8.31 -8.47
CA ALA A 70 17.04 8.17 -9.73
C ALA A 70 15.87 7.20 -9.60
N GLU A 71 16.08 6.01 -9.03
CA GLU A 71 15.03 5.01 -8.80
C GLU A 71 13.94 5.53 -7.87
N ARG A 72 14.30 6.26 -6.81
CA ARG A 72 13.31 6.90 -5.91
C ARG A 72 12.39 7.87 -6.65
N ARG A 73 12.96 8.73 -7.51
CA ARG A 73 12.17 9.63 -8.36
C ARG A 73 11.26 8.87 -9.31
N GLN A 74 11.75 7.77 -9.90
CA GLN A 74 10.96 6.94 -10.79
C GLN A 74 9.79 6.26 -10.07
N ILE A 75 10.03 5.75 -8.85
CA ILE A 75 8.97 5.18 -7.99
C ILE A 75 7.93 6.24 -7.66
N LEU A 76 8.32 7.45 -7.25
CA LEU A 76 7.38 8.54 -6.98
C LEU A 76 6.57 8.93 -8.22
N LYS A 77 7.21 8.99 -9.39
CA LYS A 77 6.52 9.28 -10.65
C LYS A 77 5.48 8.20 -10.98
N ARG A 78 5.85 6.93 -10.80
CA ARG A 78 5.03 5.76 -11.16
C ARG A 78 3.91 5.48 -10.16
N TYR A 79 4.18 5.62 -8.87
CA TYR A 79 3.30 5.16 -7.78
C TYR A 79 2.86 6.27 -6.81
N GLY A 80 3.41 7.49 -6.89
CA GLY A 80 3.14 8.55 -5.92
C GLY A 80 1.75 9.20 -6.02
N GLY A 81 0.85 8.65 -6.84
CA GLY A 81 -0.53 9.10 -6.94
C GLY A 81 -1.46 7.90 -6.92
N TRP A 82 -2.46 7.94 -6.05
CA TRP A 82 -3.40 6.83 -5.85
C TRP A 82 -4.11 6.42 -7.15
N GLY A 83 -4.48 7.38 -8.00
CA GLY A 83 -5.05 7.10 -9.33
C GLY A 83 -4.14 6.26 -10.23
N ARG A 84 -2.83 6.51 -10.22
CA ARG A 84 -1.85 5.73 -11.01
C ARG A 84 -1.68 4.32 -10.45
N VAL A 85 -1.68 4.18 -9.12
CA VAL A 85 -1.64 2.86 -8.46
C VAL A 85 -2.87 2.05 -8.86
N ARG A 86 -4.06 2.66 -8.83
CA ARG A 86 -5.30 2.01 -9.28
C ARG A 86 -5.24 1.60 -10.74
N GLU A 87 -4.78 2.46 -11.64
CA GLU A 87 -4.61 2.12 -13.06
C GLU A 87 -3.68 0.91 -13.25
N LEU A 88 -2.60 0.83 -12.47
CA LEU A 88 -1.71 -0.33 -12.49
C LEU A 88 -2.38 -1.59 -11.94
N GLN A 89 -3.21 -1.49 -10.89
CA GLN A 89 -4.02 -2.60 -10.41
C GLN A 89 -4.93 -3.14 -11.51
N ASP A 90 -5.63 -2.25 -12.23
CA ASP A 90 -6.53 -2.61 -13.32
C ASP A 90 -5.77 -3.24 -14.49
N GLN A 91 -4.62 -2.69 -14.88
CA GLN A 91 -3.77 -3.29 -15.92
C GLN A 91 -3.28 -4.70 -15.54
N ILE A 92 -2.91 -4.93 -14.29
CA ILE A 92 -2.52 -6.25 -13.80
C ILE A 92 -3.73 -7.18 -13.79
N ALA A 93 -4.90 -6.71 -13.35
CA ALA A 93 -6.14 -7.48 -13.32
C ALA A 93 -6.56 -7.92 -14.72
N ASP A 94 -6.62 -6.99 -15.68
CA ASP A 94 -6.97 -7.24 -17.08
C ASP A 94 -6.01 -8.27 -17.70
N LYS A 95 -4.69 -8.07 -17.54
CA LYS A 95 -3.67 -8.98 -18.07
C LYS A 95 -3.68 -10.35 -17.38
N ALA A 96 -4.11 -10.42 -16.14
CA ALA A 96 -4.29 -11.67 -15.41
C ALA A 96 -5.63 -12.35 -15.71
N GLY A 97 -6.58 -11.68 -16.37
CA GLY A 97 -7.97 -12.12 -16.56
C GLY A 97 -8.74 -12.23 -15.24
N VAL A 98 -8.49 -11.28 -14.33
CA VAL A 98 -9.13 -11.15 -13.02
C VAL A 98 -10.02 -9.92 -13.07
N THR A 99 -11.19 -9.96 -12.44
CA THR A 99 -12.07 -8.80 -12.33
C THR A 99 -11.33 -7.64 -11.67
N ARG A 100 -11.46 -6.43 -12.24
CA ARG A 100 -10.91 -5.19 -11.66
C ARG A 100 -11.37 -5.02 -10.21
N GLY A 101 -10.48 -4.47 -9.37
CA GLY A 101 -10.66 -4.41 -7.91
C GLY A 101 -10.18 -5.66 -7.15
N HIS A 102 -10.04 -6.84 -7.77
CA HIS A 102 -9.54 -8.04 -7.09
C HIS A 102 -8.01 -8.22 -7.18
N VAL A 103 -7.30 -7.18 -7.57
CA VAL A 103 -5.84 -7.05 -7.50
C VAL A 103 -5.52 -5.78 -6.73
N ILE A 104 -4.69 -5.91 -5.69
CA ILE A 104 -4.24 -4.79 -4.85
C ILE A 104 -2.74 -4.62 -5.06
N LEU A 105 -2.31 -3.41 -5.38
CA LEU A 105 -0.91 -2.99 -5.44
C LEU A 105 -0.64 -2.10 -4.24
N ASP A 106 0.22 -2.58 -3.35
CA ASP A 106 0.69 -1.87 -2.17
C ASP A 106 2.09 -1.34 -2.42
N VAL A 107 2.31 -0.04 -2.25
CA VAL A 107 3.61 0.63 -2.49
C VAL A 107 3.95 1.53 -1.29
N PRO A 108 4.17 0.96 -0.10
CA PRO A 108 4.33 1.74 1.13
C PRO A 108 5.60 2.61 1.10
N PHE A 109 6.58 2.26 0.26
CA PHE A 109 7.77 3.08 0.08
C PHE A 109 7.47 4.42 -0.58
N ALA A 110 6.49 4.50 -1.48
CA ALA A 110 6.07 5.76 -2.08
C ALA A 110 5.43 6.66 -1.02
N ASP A 111 4.60 6.11 -0.15
CA ASP A 111 3.95 6.84 0.94
C ASP A 111 4.98 7.44 1.90
N ILE A 112 6.01 6.69 2.29
CA ILE A 112 7.07 7.20 3.17
C ILE A 112 7.83 8.35 2.53
N LEU A 113 8.16 8.26 1.24
CA LEU A 113 8.85 9.35 0.55
C LEU A 113 8.01 10.64 0.49
N ILE A 114 6.68 10.52 0.48
CA ILE A 114 5.73 11.64 0.41
C ILE A 114 5.47 12.23 1.80
N PHE A 115 5.08 11.37 2.75
CA PHE A 115 4.57 11.80 4.06
C PHE A 115 5.64 11.89 5.13
N GLU A 116 6.70 11.09 5.02
CA GLU A 116 7.77 11.00 6.02
C GLU A 116 9.18 11.26 5.43
N PRO A 117 9.40 12.35 4.68
CA PRO A 117 10.73 12.69 4.16
C PRO A 117 11.72 13.01 5.29
N ARG A 118 11.21 13.22 6.51
CA ARG A 118 11.98 13.49 7.72
C ARG A 118 12.59 12.22 8.32
N LEU A 119 12.03 11.03 8.10
CA LEU A 119 12.61 9.79 8.63
C LEU A 119 14.02 9.50 8.09
N GLU A 120 14.36 10.03 6.90
CA GLU A 120 15.75 9.99 6.40
C GLU A 120 16.68 10.98 7.11
N LYS A 121 16.13 12.06 7.69
CA LYS A 121 16.84 13.26 8.15
C LYS A 121 16.86 13.43 9.68
N VAL A 122 15.94 12.82 10.41
CA VAL A 122 15.84 12.95 11.87
C VAL A 122 16.81 11.98 12.51
N GLU A 123 18.07 12.41 12.56
CA GLU A 123 19.02 11.86 13.52
C GLU A 123 19.00 12.75 14.74
N VAL A 124 18.79 12.15 15.91
CA VAL A 124 18.90 12.86 17.17
C VAL A 124 20.38 13.22 17.35
N PRO A 125 20.73 14.52 17.37
CA PRO A 125 22.08 14.93 17.68
C PRO A 125 22.32 14.76 19.18
N VAL A 126 23.50 14.25 19.54
CA VAL A 126 23.93 13.98 20.90
C VAL A 126 25.26 14.70 21.10
N LEU A 127 25.38 15.43 22.19
CA LEU A 127 26.66 16.02 22.58
C LEU A 127 27.52 14.92 23.22
N ALA A 128 28.55 14.48 22.51
CA ALA A 128 29.53 13.51 22.99
C ALA A 128 30.92 14.13 22.85
N GLU A 129 31.70 14.14 23.93
CA GLU A 129 33.09 14.67 23.93
C GLU A 129 33.19 16.10 23.37
N GLY A 130 32.21 16.95 23.69
CA GLY A 130 32.16 18.35 23.22
C GLY A 130 31.79 18.53 21.75
N LYS A 131 31.42 17.45 21.03
CA LYS A 131 30.97 17.50 19.63
C LYS A 131 29.53 17.00 19.51
N LEU A 132 28.76 17.66 18.64
CA LEU A 132 27.44 17.19 18.24
C LEU A 132 27.61 16.05 17.24
N GLU A 133 27.27 14.84 17.65
CA GLU A 133 27.31 13.63 16.82
C GLU A 133 25.92 12.98 16.71
N LYS A 134 25.73 12.15 15.70
CA LYS A 134 24.44 11.48 15.47
C LYS A 134 24.31 10.27 16.41
N LEU A 135 23.17 10.11 17.09
CA LEU A 135 22.92 8.97 17.98
C LEU A 135 23.15 7.60 17.29
N SER A 136 22.81 7.50 16.00
CA SER A 136 23.01 6.32 15.17
C SER A 136 24.48 5.93 14.97
N LYS A 137 25.42 6.89 15.08
CA LYS A 137 26.86 6.62 15.05
C LYS A 137 27.38 6.11 16.39
N LEU A 138 26.79 6.58 17.48
CA LEU A 138 27.26 6.31 18.85
C LEU A 138 26.62 5.05 19.46
N SER A 139 25.45 4.64 18.97
CA SER A 139 24.71 3.49 19.48
C SER A 139 24.40 2.47 18.37
N PRO A 140 24.95 1.24 18.45
CA PRO A 140 24.60 0.15 17.55
C PRO A 140 23.09 -0.16 17.55
N ILE A 141 22.43 -0.02 18.71
CA ILE A 141 20.98 -0.20 18.85
C ILE A 141 20.23 0.88 18.08
N ALA A 142 20.62 2.15 18.20
CA ALA A 142 20.01 3.24 17.44
C ALA A 142 20.19 3.05 15.92
N SER A 143 21.37 2.59 15.50
CA SER A 143 21.64 2.21 14.10
C SER A 143 20.73 1.09 13.61
N ALA A 144 20.57 0.03 14.41
CA ALA A 144 19.70 -1.10 14.09
C ALA A 144 18.22 -0.70 14.01
N ILE A 145 17.74 0.14 14.95
CA ILE A 145 16.36 0.66 14.93
C ILE A 145 16.12 1.49 13.66
N LYS A 146 17.06 2.37 13.28
CA LYS A 146 16.98 3.16 12.04
C LYS A 146 16.89 2.27 10.80
N LYS A 147 17.76 1.25 10.70
CA LYS A 147 17.73 0.29 9.58
C LYS A 147 16.43 -0.51 9.52
N ARG A 148 15.83 -0.80 10.68
CA ARG A 148 14.56 -1.53 10.80
C ARG A 148 13.33 -0.70 10.45
N GLN A 149 13.43 0.63 10.37
CA GLN A 149 12.27 1.48 10.05
C GLN A 149 11.62 1.06 8.72
N ALA A 150 10.28 1.11 8.71
CA ALA A 150 9.38 0.69 7.64
C ALA A 150 9.77 1.24 6.26
N PRO A 151 9.44 0.54 5.16
CA PRO A 151 8.54 -0.62 5.05
C PRO A 151 9.29 -1.95 4.83
N ARG A 152 8.56 -3.08 4.99
CA ARG A 152 9.12 -4.45 4.84
C ARG A 152 9.47 -4.83 3.40
N TYR A 153 8.84 -4.20 2.43
CA TYR A 153 9.01 -4.43 0.99
C TYR A 153 8.91 -3.08 0.26
N LEU A 154 9.42 -3.03 -0.98
CA LEU A 154 9.24 -1.86 -1.84
C LEU A 154 7.81 -1.79 -2.36
N LEU A 155 7.31 -2.92 -2.86
CA LEU A 155 5.94 -3.08 -3.28
C LEU A 155 5.47 -4.53 -3.13
N GLN A 156 4.16 -4.71 -3.02
CA GLN A 156 3.51 -6.00 -2.97
C GLN A 156 2.27 -5.99 -3.86
N VAL A 157 2.00 -7.11 -4.54
CA VAL A 157 0.73 -7.34 -5.24
C VAL A 157 0.00 -8.49 -4.58
N ALA A 158 -1.27 -8.28 -4.23
CA ALA A 158 -2.14 -9.26 -3.58
C ALA A 158 -3.43 -9.51 -4.37
N THR A 159 -3.97 -10.72 -4.29
CA THR A 159 -5.21 -11.11 -4.99
C THR A 159 -5.89 -12.29 -4.29
N LYS A 160 -7.02 -12.78 -4.81
CA LYS A 160 -7.69 -13.99 -4.31
C LYS A 160 -6.78 -15.23 -4.44
N PRO A 161 -6.83 -16.19 -3.52
CA PRO A 161 -5.99 -17.39 -3.55
C PRO A 161 -5.92 -18.10 -4.91
N GLY A 162 -7.06 -18.25 -5.60
CA GLY A 162 -7.13 -18.91 -6.92
C GLY A 162 -6.44 -18.19 -8.07
N TYR A 163 -6.07 -16.90 -7.91
CA TYR A 163 -5.47 -16.09 -8.98
C TYR A 163 -3.98 -15.79 -8.78
N VAL A 164 -3.39 -16.25 -7.66
CA VAL A 164 -2.00 -15.93 -7.26
C VAL A 164 -0.99 -16.15 -8.40
N SER A 165 -1.04 -17.30 -9.06
CA SER A 165 -0.07 -17.64 -10.12
C SER A 165 -0.23 -16.78 -11.38
N ARG A 166 -1.49 -16.51 -11.78
CA ARG A 166 -1.84 -15.68 -12.94
C ARG A 166 -1.43 -14.23 -12.70
N VAL A 167 -1.79 -13.68 -11.55
CA VAL A 167 -1.44 -12.31 -11.15
C VAL A 167 0.07 -12.16 -11.04
N ARG A 168 0.80 -13.11 -10.44
CA ARG A 168 2.28 -13.06 -10.40
C ARG A 168 2.90 -12.91 -11.79
N ARG A 169 2.41 -13.68 -12.78
CA ARG A 169 2.91 -13.60 -14.17
C ARG A 169 2.54 -12.28 -14.82
N ALA A 170 1.33 -11.79 -14.61
CA ALA A 170 0.88 -10.50 -15.13
C ALA A 170 1.70 -9.35 -14.54
N THR A 171 1.89 -9.33 -13.22
CA THR A 171 2.70 -8.34 -12.50
C THR A 171 4.11 -8.25 -13.07
N LYS A 172 4.79 -9.38 -13.27
CA LYS A 172 6.14 -9.39 -13.87
C LYS A 172 6.20 -8.77 -15.26
N LYS A 173 5.10 -8.79 -16.04
CA LYS A 173 5.03 -8.20 -17.38
C LYS A 173 4.50 -6.77 -17.42
N VAL A 174 3.93 -6.27 -16.31
CA VAL A 174 3.44 -4.89 -16.21
C VAL A 174 4.48 -4.03 -15.49
N LEU A 175 5.17 -4.59 -14.50
CA LEU A 175 6.14 -3.87 -13.68
C LEU A 175 7.57 -3.91 -14.23
N SER A 176 7.91 -4.90 -15.06
CA SER A 176 9.14 -4.90 -15.88
C SER A 176 9.22 -3.66 -16.75
#